data_AF-A0ABD5YB17-F1
#
_entry.id   AF-A0ABD5YB17-F1
#
_cell.length_a   1.000
_cell.length_b   1.000
_cell.length_c   1.000
_cell.angle_alpha   90.00
_cell.angle_beta   90.00
_cell.angle_gamma   90.00
#
_symmetry.space_group_name_H-M   'P 1'
#
loop_
_entity.id
_entity.type
_entity.pdbx_description
1 polymer ?
#
loop_
_entity_poly.entity_id
_entity_poly.type
_entity_poly.pdbx_seq_one_letter_code
_entity_poly.pdbx_strand_id
1 'polypeptide(L)'
;MGEAPELGEIDDPPYFDKSYVFPRDYAWVTDENLDSTQHVIQAALEIAFADDLSADEVQSKVESLVDRAQESSLDIDEQEVWDVIDDRADEGEEPAAYSWVHLNKFRKFELHERCFPWTTEDELRTVVDELPSPTPRPEWEESG
;
A
#
# COMPACT_ATOMS: atom_id res chain seq x y z
N MET A 1 13.52 6.79 -31.92
CA MET A 1 12.44 6.83 -30.92
C MET A 1 11.17 6.42 -31.62
N GLY A 2 10.73 5.20 -31.36
CA GLY A 2 9.45 4.67 -31.79
C GLY A 2 8.99 3.80 -30.65
N GLU A 3 8.07 4.33 -29.85
CA GLU A 3 7.34 3.55 -28.85
C GLU A 3 6.65 2.41 -29.59
N ALA A 4 6.91 1.19 -29.16
CA ALA A 4 6.02 0.08 -29.45
C ALA A 4 4.88 0.18 -28.44
N PRO A 5 3.65 0.55 -28.84
CA PRO A 5 2.50 0.09 -28.07
C PRO A 5 2.40 -1.43 -28.25
N GLU A 6 1.59 -2.10 -27.43
CA GLU A 6 1.20 -3.52 -27.58
C GLU A 6 1.95 -4.56 -26.73
N LEU A 7 2.24 -4.21 -25.47
CA LEU A 7 1.77 -5.09 -24.39
C LEU A 7 0.47 -4.44 -23.90
N GLY A 8 -0.66 -5.11 -24.09
CA GLY A 8 -1.97 -4.56 -23.68
C GLY A 8 -1.90 -4.12 -22.23
N GLU A 9 -2.43 -2.94 -21.92
CA GLU A 9 -2.39 -2.45 -20.55
C GLU A 9 -3.17 -3.41 -19.66
N ILE A 10 -2.67 -3.68 -18.45
CA ILE A 10 -3.33 -4.62 -17.52
C ILE A 10 -4.75 -4.17 -17.13
N ASP A 11 -5.11 -2.91 -17.41
CA ASP A 11 -6.45 -2.39 -17.19
C ASP A 11 -7.34 -2.43 -18.44
N ASP A 12 -6.83 -2.84 -19.60
CA ASP A 12 -7.66 -3.11 -20.78
C ASP A 12 -8.19 -4.57 -20.77
N PRO A 13 -9.43 -4.79 -21.23
CA PRO A 13 -9.90 -6.15 -21.52
C PRO A 13 -9.00 -6.82 -22.59
N PRO A 14 -8.68 -8.12 -22.46
CA PRO A 14 -9.17 -9.08 -21.47
C PRO A 14 -8.29 -9.22 -20.21
N TYR A 15 -7.28 -8.37 -20.03
CA TYR A 15 -6.30 -8.51 -18.95
C TYR A 15 -6.82 -8.02 -17.61
N PHE A 16 -7.68 -6.99 -17.62
CA PHE A 16 -8.28 -6.42 -16.41
C PHE A 16 -8.94 -7.46 -15.51
N ASP A 17 -9.77 -8.35 -16.09
CA ASP A 17 -10.52 -9.35 -15.34
C ASP A 17 -9.63 -10.45 -14.71
N LYS A 18 -8.36 -10.51 -15.10
CA LYS A 18 -7.37 -11.50 -14.63
C LYS A 18 -6.24 -10.87 -13.82
N SER A 19 -6.29 -9.56 -13.61
CA SER A 19 -5.24 -8.81 -12.95
C SER A 19 -5.68 -8.36 -11.56
N TYR A 20 -4.71 -8.30 -10.67
CA TYR A 20 -4.78 -7.71 -9.34
C TYR A 20 -3.59 -6.76 -9.20
N VAL A 21 -3.75 -5.67 -8.44
CA VAL A 21 -2.67 -4.71 -8.17
C VAL A 21 -2.40 -4.64 -6.67
N PHE A 22 -1.12 -4.49 -6.32
CA PHE A 22 -0.65 -4.43 -4.94
C PHE A 22 0.21 -3.18 -4.75
N PRO A 23 -0.41 -1.99 -4.74
CA PRO A 23 0.35 -0.75 -4.57
C PRO A 23 0.85 -0.61 -3.13
N ARG A 24 2.17 -0.39 -2.97
CA ARG A 24 2.77 -0.11 -1.66
C ARG A 24 2.34 1.29 -1.20
N ASP A 25 2.01 1.49 0.07
CA ASP A 25 1.71 2.81 0.65
C ASP A 25 0.55 3.56 -0.04
N TYR A 26 -0.40 2.86 -0.67
CA TYR A 26 -1.56 3.49 -1.31
C TYR A 26 -2.77 3.53 -0.38
N ALA A 27 -3.15 4.75 0.03
CA ALA A 27 -4.40 5.04 0.71
C ALA A 27 -5.54 5.08 -0.30
N TRP A 28 -6.65 4.45 0.08
CA TRP A 28 -7.88 4.40 -0.70
C TRP A 28 -8.37 5.84 -0.97
N VAL A 29 -8.54 6.20 -2.25
CA VAL A 29 -8.91 7.58 -2.64
C VAL A 29 -10.34 7.94 -2.17
N THR A 30 -11.13 6.95 -1.78
CA THR A 30 -12.49 7.14 -1.27
C THR A 30 -12.59 7.34 0.23
N ASP A 31 -11.48 7.17 0.96
CA ASP A 31 -11.47 7.19 2.42
C ASP A 31 -10.82 8.48 2.92
N GLU A 32 -11.64 9.51 3.14
CA GLU A 32 -11.18 10.82 3.60
C GLU A 32 -10.92 10.86 5.12
N ASN A 33 -11.10 9.74 5.82
CA ASN A 33 -10.93 9.62 7.25
C ASN A 33 -9.85 8.58 7.59
N LEU A 34 -9.30 8.69 8.80
CA LEU A 34 -8.54 7.63 9.44
C LEU A 34 -9.51 6.49 9.84
N ASP A 35 -10.20 5.87 8.88
CA ASP A 35 -11.15 4.77 9.11
C ASP A 35 -10.44 3.40 9.08
N SER A 36 -9.12 3.35 8.87
CA SER A 36 -8.31 2.12 8.94
C SER A 36 -6.91 2.34 9.50
N THR A 37 -6.35 1.29 10.10
CA THR A 37 -4.95 1.23 10.57
C THR A 37 -3.97 1.59 9.45
N GLN A 38 -4.24 1.15 8.21
CA GLN A 38 -3.40 1.41 7.05
C GLN A 38 -3.28 2.92 6.73
N HIS A 39 -4.36 3.69 6.86
CA HIS A 39 -4.32 5.14 6.68
C HIS A 39 -3.45 5.83 7.73
N VAL A 40 -3.47 5.33 8.96
CA VAL A 40 -2.63 5.85 10.04
C VAL A 40 -1.16 5.58 9.75
N ILE A 41 -0.80 4.36 9.39
CA ILE A 41 0.59 4.00 9.09
C ILE A 41 1.12 4.81 7.91
N GLN A 42 0.34 4.98 6.84
CA GLN A 42 0.77 5.79 5.71
C GLN A 42 0.99 7.26 6.09
N ALA A 43 0.06 7.87 6.82
CA ALA A 43 0.22 9.25 7.25
C ALA A 43 1.43 9.40 8.20
N ALA A 44 1.72 8.39 9.03
CA ALA A 44 2.89 8.37 9.88
C ALA A 44 4.19 8.30 9.07
N LEU A 45 4.23 7.48 8.01
CA LEU A 45 5.35 7.43 7.06
C LEU A 45 5.55 8.76 6.34
N GLU A 46 4.48 9.42 5.88
CA GLU A 46 4.58 10.75 5.27
C GLU A 46 5.14 11.80 6.24
N ILE A 47 4.78 11.72 7.53
CA ILE A 47 5.32 12.60 8.57
C ILE A 47 6.80 12.29 8.82
N ALA A 48 7.16 11.02 8.99
CA ALA A 48 8.51 10.62 9.39
C ALA A 48 9.57 10.90 8.31
N PHE A 49 9.17 10.82 7.04
CA PHE A 49 10.06 11.06 5.90
C PHE A 49 9.96 12.49 5.34
N ALA A 50 9.25 13.40 6.02
CA ALA A 50 9.19 14.80 5.61
C ALA A 50 10.51 15.52 5.91
N ASP A 51 11.16 16.05 4.87
CA ASP A 51 12.44 16.78 4.98
C ASP A 51 12.37 18.07 5.84
N ASP A 52 11.17 18.60 6.09
CA ASP A 52 10.97 19.89 6.79
C ASP A 52 10.73 19.76 8.30
N LEU A 53 10.71 18.54 8.84
CA LEU A 53 10.42 18.29 10.25
C LEU A 53 11.67 17.86 11.04
N SER A 54 11.81 18.37 12.26
CA SER A 54 12.79 17.84 13.22
C SER A 54 12.30 16.52 13.82
N ALA A 55 13.22 15.73 14.39
CA ALA A 55 12.88 14.47 15.05
C ALA A 55 11.82 14.63 16.17
N ASP A 56 11.94 15.70 16.98
CA ASP A 56 10.94 16.01 18.02
C ASP A 56 9.56 16.36 17.41
N GLU A 57 9.53 17.03 16.25
CA GLU A 57 8.28 17.35 15.55
C GLU A 57 7.65 16.12 14.91
N VAL A 58 8.45 15.23 14.32
CA VAL A 58 8.00 13.93 13.80
C VAL A 58 7.36 13.14 14.92
N GLN A 59 8.08 12.98 16.04
CA GLN A 59 7.59 12.22 17.19
C GLN A 59 6.24 12.75 17.68
N SER A 60 6.17 14.06 17.95
CA SER A 60 4.95 14.70 18.44
C SER A 60 3.76 14.55 17.49
N LYS A 61 4.01 14.60 16.17
CA LYS A 61 2.97 14.47 15.14
C LYS A 61 2.48 13.03 14.99
N VAL A 62 3.38 12.05 15.06
CA VAL A 62 3.05 10.62 15.01
C VAL A 62 2.25 10.22 16.25
N GLU A 63 2.69 10.60 17.46
CA GLU A 63 1.95 10.39 18.71
C GLU A 63 0.52 10.97 18.60
N SER A 64 0.43 12.24 18.17
CA SER A 64 -0.87 12.90 17.98
C SER A 64 -1.75 12.23 16.93
N LEU A 65 -1.16 11.56 15.94
CA LEU A 65 -1.89 10.83 14.90
C LEU A 65 -2.47 9.52 15.46
N VAL A 66 -1.67 8.77 16.21
CA VAL A 66 -2.09 7.53 16.89
C VAL A 66 -3.18 7.81 17.92
N ASP A 67 -3.03 8.86 18.73
CA ASP A 67 -4.06 9.27 19.70
C ASP A 67 -5.43 9.48 19.03
N ARG A 68 -5.45 10.23 17.92
CA ARG A 68 -6.68 10.51 17.16
C ARG A 68 -7.30 9.25 16.55
N ALA A 69 -6.48 8.30 16.11
CA ALA A 69 -6.93 7.02 15.58
C ALA A 69 -7.58 6.16 16.68
N GLN A 70 -6.94 6.08 17.85
CA GLN A 70 -7.47 5.36 19.01
C GLN A 70 -8.76 6.00 19.54
N GLU A 71 -8.86 7.32 19.57
CA GLU A 71 -10.10 8.04 19.89
C GLU A 71 -11.24 7.69 18.92
N SER A 72 -10.90 7.35 17.67
CA SER A 72 -11.84 6.90 16.63
C SER A 72 -12.13 5.39 16.69
N SER A 73 -11.71 4.71 17.77
CA SER A 73 -11.87 3.27 18.00
C SER A 73 -11.09 2.36 17.04
N LEU A 74 -10.03 2.87 16.39
CA LEU A 74 -9.08 2.01 15.69
C LEU A 74 -8.19 1.28 16.70
N ASP A 75 -8.04 -0.03 16.49
CA ASP A 75 -7.10 -0.88 17.23
C ASP A 75 -5.73 -0.73 16.56
N ILE A 76 -5.00 0.32 16.96
CA ILE A 76 -3.63 0.58 16.52
C ILE A 76 -2.75 0.95 17.70
N ASP A 77 -1.57 0.37 17.74
CA ASP A 77 -0.57 0.61 18.77
C ASP A 77 0.51 1.57 18.27
N GLU A 78 1.01 2.44 19.15
CA GLU A 78 2.07 3.38 18.79
C GLU A 78 3.37 2.66 18.42
N GLN A 79 3.71 1.57 19.12
CA GLN A 79 4.90 0.77 18.84
C GLN A 79 4.78 0.12 17.45
N GLU A 80 3.60 -0.36 17.07
CA GLU A 80 3.37 -0.92 15.74
C GLU A 80 3.65 0.10 14.63
N VAL A 81 3.25 1.37 14.84
CA VAL A 81 3.55 2.45 13.89
C VAL A 81 5.05 2.74 13.83
N TRP A 82 5.73 2.81 14.97
CA TRP A 82 7.18 3.06 15.02
C TRP A 82 8.00 1.91 14.45
N ASP A 83 7.60 0.67 14.69
CA ASP A 83 8.27 -0.52 14.13
C ASP A 83 8.29 -0.42 12.59
N VAL A 84 7.18 -0.03 11.97
CA VAL A 84 7.11 0.17 10.51
C VAL A 84 8.00 1.34 10.05
N ILE A 85 8.02 2.45 10.78
CA ILE A 85 8.87 3.60 10.44
C ILE A 85 10.36 3.22 10.53
N ASP A 86 10.75 2.55 11.61
CA ASP A 86 12.13 2.14 11.87
C ASP A 86 12.61 1.13 10.83
N ASP A 87 11.78 0.11 10.52
CA ASP A 87 12.09 -0.86 9.45
C ASP A 87 12.35 -0.14 8.12
N ARG A 88 11.47 0.81 7.73
CA ARG A 88 11.65 1.60 6.50
C ARG A 88 12.91 2.46 6.52
N ALA A 89 13.22 3.06 7.66
CA ALA A 89 14.41 3.90 7.82
C ALA A 89 15.70 3.05 7.71
N ASP A 90 15.72 1.86 8.30
CA ASP A 90 16.83 0.93 8.26
C ASP A 90 17.06 0.35 6.84
N GLU A 91 15.97 0.10 6.10
CA GLU A 91 16.04 -0.37 4.71
C GLU A 91 16.34 0.76 3.71
N GLY A 92 16.23 2.03 4.13
CA GLY A 92 16.39 3.19 3.28
C GLY A 92 15.28 3.33 2.23
N GLU A 93 14.08 2.85 2.55
CA GLU A 93 12.93 2.82 1.66
C GLU A 93 11.95 3.98 1.94
N GLU A 94 12.04 5.03 1.12
CA GLU A 94 11.08 6.14 1.17
C GLU A 94 9.64 5.67 0.83
N PRO A 95 8.61 6.37 1.32
CA PRO A 95 7.22 6.11 0.97
C PRO A 95 7.02 6.12 -0.56
N ALA A 96 6.22 5.17 -1.07
CA ALA A 96 6.01 5.06 -2.50
C ALA A 96 5.24 6.26 -3.08
N ALA A 97 5.85 6.95 -4.05
CA ALA A 97 5.22 8.06 -4.75
C ALA A 97 4.62 7.61 -6.10
N TYR A 98 3.34 7.90 -6.31
CA TYR A 98 2.64 7.55 -7.55
C TYR A 98 2.26 8.76 -8.38
N SER A 99 2.42 8.64 -9.70
CA SER A 99 1.89 9.62 -10.65
C SER A 99 0.36 9.55 -10.69
N TRP A 100 -0.29 10.64 -11.12
CA TRP A 100 -1.74 10.68 -11.27
C TRP A 100 -2.30 9.57 -12.18
N VAL A 101 -1.52 9.13 -13.18
CA VAL A 101 -1.89 8.01 -14.06
C VAL A 101 -1.94 6.70 -13.28
N HIS A 102 -0.96 6.43 -12.42
CA HIS A 102 -0.95 5.24 -11.55
C HIS A 102 -2.11 5.30 -10.54
N LEU A 103 -2.36 6.45 -9.91
CA LEU A 103 -3.48 6.64 -8.99
C LEU A 103 -4.83 6.38 -9.66
N ASN A 104 -5.03 6.86 -10.89
CA ASN A 104 -6.26 6.61 -11.64
C ASN A 104 -6.43 5.13 -11.99
N LYS A 105 -5.33 4.42 -12.25
CA LYS A 105 -5.33 2.97 -12.47
C LYS A 105 -5.70 2.22 -11.19
N PHE A 106 -5.07 2.52 -10.06
CA PHE A 106 -5.40 1.89 -8.77
C PHE A 106 -6.86 2.11 -8.41
N ARG A 107 -7.39 3.32 -8.61
CA ARG A 107 -8.81 3.62 -8.39
C ARG A 107 -9.75 2.73 -9.21
N LYS A 108 -9.38 2.39 -10.46
CA LYS A 108 -10.17 1.47 -11.29
C LYS A 108 -10.17 0.05 -10.71
N PHE A 109 -9.03 -0.42 -10.21
CA PHE A 109 -8.92 -1.74 -9.55
C PHE A 109 -9.63 -1.76 -8.18
N GLU A 110 -9.56 -0.68 -7.42
CA GLU A 110 -10.28 -0.47 -6.14
C GLU A 110 -11.78 -0.63 -6.34
N LEU A 111 -12.35 0.05 -7.33
CA LEU A 111 -13.79 -0.03 -7.64
C LEU A 111 -14.27 -1.42 -8.06
N HIS A 112 -13.35 -2.35 -8.32
CA HIS A 112 -13.64 -3.72 -8.74
C HIS A 112 -13.09 -4.77 -7.76
N GLU A 113 -12.75 -4.38 -6.53
CA GLU A 113 -12.27 -5.27 -5.46
C GLU A 113 -10.99 -6.05 -5.87
N ARG A 114 -10.11 -5.39 -6.63
CA ARG A 114 -8.87 -5.98 -7.20
C ARG A 114 -7.61 -5.17 -6.88
N CYS A 115 -7.71 -4.20 -5.97
CA CYS A 115 -6.59 -3.43 -5.46
C CYS A 115 -6.34 -3.89 -4.02
N PHE A 116 -5.11 -4.24 -3.68
CA PHE A 116 -4.75 -4.68 -2.33
C PHE A 116 -3.49 -3.95 -1.88
N PRO A 117 -3.66 -2.76 -1.28
CA PRO A 117 -2.53 -1.98 -0.82
C PRO A 117 -1.84 -2.66 0.36
N TRP A 118 -0.54 -2.47 0.47
CA TRP A 118 0.27 -3.05 1.54
C TRP A 118 1.29 -2.03 2.04
N THR A 119 1.68 -2.17 3.28
CA THR A 119 2.66 -1.29 3.94
C THR A 119 3.81 -2.10 4.52
N THR A 120 3.57 -3.35 4.92
CA THR A 120 4.63 -4.30 5.30
C THR A 120 4.72 -5.49 4.35
N GLU A 121 5.89 -6.11 4.28
CA GLU A 121 6.09 -7.29 3.41
C GLU A 121 5.25 -8.49 3.87
N ASP A 122 4.99 -8.62 5.17
CA ASP A 122 4.10 -9.64 5.74
C ASP A 122 2.64 -9.46 5.29
N GLU A 123 2.14 -8.22 5.21
CA GLU A 123 0.82 -7.93 4.64
C GLU A 123 0.76 -8.36 3.17
N LEU A 124 1.77 -8.01 2.38
CA LEU A 124 1.84 -8.40 0.97
C LEU A 124 1.78 -9.92 0.81
N ARG A 125 2.56 -10.67 1.60
CA ARG A 125 2.58 -12.13 1.57
C ARG A 125 1.23 -12.72 1.96
N THR A 126 0.59 -12.16 2.99
CA THR A 126 -0.73 -12.61 3.47
C THR A 126 -1.78 -12.44 2.37
N VAL A 127 -1.88 -11.25 1.78
CA VAL A 127 -2.85 -10.97 0.71
C VAL A 127 -2.61 -11.88 -0.50
N VAL A 128 -1.36 -12.10 -0.89
CA VAL A 128 -1.03 -12.97 -2.03
C VAL A 128 -1.48 -14.42 -1.79
N ASP A 129 -1.36 -14.94 -0.57
CA ASP A 129 -1.80 -16.30 -0.21
C ASP A 129 -3.33 -16.45 -0.26
N GLU A 130 -4.07 -15.40 0.09
CA GLU A 130 -5.54 -15.38 0.08
C GLU A 130 -6.15 -15.24 -1.31
N LEU A 131 -5.38 -14.82 -2.32
CA LEU A 131 -5.90 -14.67 -3.66
C LEU A 131 -6.23 -16.01 -4.33
N PRO A 132 -7.30 -16.06 -5.15
CA PRO A 132 -7.64 -17.25 -5.89
C PRO A 132 -6.49 -17.63 -6.82
N SER A 133 -5.74 -18.66 -6.43
CA SER A 133 -4.69 -19.23 -7.27
C SER A 133 -5.32 -19.71 -8.58
N PRO A 134 -4.69 -19.45 -9.75
CA PRO A 134 -5.10 -20.09 -10.99
C PRO A 134 -4.99 -21.60 -10.77
N THR A 135 -6.14 -22.24 -10.60
CA THR A 135 -6.23 -23.68 -10.38
C THR A 135 -6.55 -24.31 -11.75
N PRO A 136 -5.76 -25.27 -12.24
CA PRO A 136 -4.56 -25.85 -11.60
C PRO A 136 -3.33 -24.96 -11.79
N ARG A 137 -2.40 -25.03 -10.81
CA ARG A 137 -1.07 -24.43 -10.94
C ARG A 137 -0.41 -24.96 -12.22
N PRO A 138 0.33 -24.13 -12.96
CA PRO A 138 1.05 -24.59 -14.14
C PRO A 138 1.95 -25.79 -13.86
N GLU A 139 1.97 -26.78 -14.76
CA GLU A 139 2.69 -28.06 -14.60
C GLU A 139 4.21 -27.91 -14.36
N TRP A 140 4.80 -26.75 -14.70
CA TRP A 140 6.22 -26.47 -14.48
C TRP A 140 6.57 -26.16 -13.01
N GLU A 141 5.59 -25.85 -12.17
CA GLU A 141 5.78 -25.70 -10.71
C GLU A 141 5.76 -27.05 -9.98
N GLU A 142 5.31 -28.14 -10.63
CA GLU A 142 5.23 -29.49 -10.04
C GLU A 142 6.49 -30.33 -10.25
N SER A 143 7.51 -29.81 -10.95
CA SER A 143 8.73 -30.56 -11.33
C SER A 143 10.01 -30.13 -10.60
N GLY A 144 9.89 -29.52 -9.41
CA GLY A 144 11.02 -29.18 -8.52
C GLY A 144 11.49 -30.32 -7.63
#